data_AF-A0A8T5RJD0-F1
#
_entry.id   AF-A0A8T5RJD0-F1
#
_cell.length_a   1.000
_cell.length_b   1.000
_cell.length_c   1.000
_cell.angle_alpha   90.00
_cell.angle_beta   90.00
_cell.angle_gamma   90.00
#
_symmetry.space_group_name_H-M   'P 1'
#
loop_
_entity.id
_entity.type
_entity.pdbx_description
1 polymer ?
#
loop_
_entity_poly.entity_id
_entity_poly.type
_entity_poly.pdbx_seq_one_letter_code
_entity_poly.pdbx_strand_id
1 'polypeptide(L)'
;MTEGKPNWYPMWKELGIDIEKHDQLLAVLPDIYQAVYLDTQDNRPEGMKFFDFVVGDIHGIRISELKEAKNQGKIIVGTYCLYIPEEIINALDGICIGLCGGTNFSNYAIEDLIPINVCPLIKSALGFGFGNICPYYKMTDILIGETTCDGKKKAWEILSKNKPVYVLETPQCKSRKQARDHYIQELKDLIIKLEEISSRSINLDKLKRSMDLIRKKRTQLKRVYETRKLDPPPISGKDALLVSQVAFYDDPNRQIEMVGNLADELEEKNEKGFGVVEKGTKR
;
A
#
# COMPACT_ATOMS: atom_id res chain seq x y z
N MET A 1 -0.87 27.57 7.03
CA MET A 1 -1.84 27.52 5.92
C MET A 1 -2.75 26.31 6.14
N THR A 2 -3.81 26.47 6.92
CA THR A 2 -4.67 25.37 7.41
C THR A 2 -6.14 25.81 7.47
N GLU A 3 -6.60 26.58 6.49
CA GLU A 3 -8.04 26.81 6.32
C GLU A 3 -8.58 25.75 5.35
N GLY A 4 -9.46 24.88 5.85
CA GLY A 4 -10.24 23.94 5.03
C GLY A 4 -9.92 22.45 5.14
N LYS A 5 -8.86 22.02 5.84
CA LYS A 5 -8.64 20.58 6.10
C LYS A 5 -9.41 20.12 7.35
N PRO A 6 -10.14 18.98 7.30
CA PRO A 6 -10.80 18.44 8.48
C PRO A 6 -9.79 18.15 9.60
N ASN A 7 -10.19 18.39 10.85
CA ASN A 7 -9.38 18.05 12.00
C ASN A 7 -9.47 16.54 12.29
N TRP A 8 -8.41 15.80 11.99
CA TRP A 8 -8.34 14.35 12.18
C TRP A 8 -7.92 13.90 13.58
N TYR A 9 -7.45 14.80 14.45
CA TYR A 9 -6.98 14.45 15.80
C TYR A 9 -8.00 13.66 16.64
N PRO A 10 -9.32 13.97 16.63
CA PRO A 10 -10.30 13.16 17.36
C PRO A 10 -10.30 11.69 16.92
N MET A 11 -10.22 11.46 15.61
CA MET A 11 -10.16 10.11 15.04
C MET A 11 -8.87 9.40 15.44
N TRP A 12 -7.72 10.06 15.36
CA TRP A 12 -6.43 9.46 15.75
C TRP A 12 -6.39 9.11 17.24
N LYS A 13 -6.95 9.97 18.11
CA LYS A 13 -7.07 9.70 19.55
C LYS A 13 -7.95 8.48 19.83
N GLU A 14 -9.09 8.37 19.15
CA GLU A 14 -9.98 7.22 19.28
C GLU A 14 -9.32 5.91 18.83
N LEU A 15 -8.46 5.97 17.81
CA LEU A 15 -7.66 4.83 17.34
C LEU A 15 -6.50 4.46 18.27
N GLY A 16 -6.27 5.23 19.34
CA GLY A 16 -5.15 5.02 20.27
C GLY A 16 -3.80 5.26 19.61
N ILE A 17 -3.72 6.27 18.73
CA ILE A 17 -2.47 6.72 18.13
C ILE A 17 -1.65 7.50 19.16
N ASP A 18 -0.34 7.25 19.22
CA ASP A 18 0.60 8.12 19.91
C ASP A 18 0.71 9.44 19.13
N ILE A 19 -0.08 10.43 19.56
CA ILE A 19 -0.21 11.72 18.88
C ILE A 19 1.12 12.47 18.85
N GLU A 20 1.92 12.41 19.92
CA GLU A 20 3.20 13.13 19.95
C GLU A 20 4.16 12.57 18.90
N LYS A 21 4.28 11.24 18.83
CA LYS A 21 5.12 10.57 17.84
C LYS A 21 4.57 10.68 16.42
N HIS A 22 3.25 10.64 16.27
CA HIS A 22 2.60 10.83 14.98
C HIS A 22 2.79 12.25 14.44
N ASP A 23 2.72 13.27 15.29
CA ASP A 23 2.99 14.66 14.92
C ASP A 23 4.46 14.83 14.53
N GLN A 24 5.41 14.23 15.27
CA GLN A 24 6.83 14.23 14.91
C GLN A 24 7.09 13.59 13.53
N LEU A 25 6.38 12.50 13.20
CA LEU A 25 6.46 11.86 11.89
C LEU A 25 5.93 12.78 10.78
N LEU A 26 4.76 13.39 10.99
CA LEU A 26 4.10 14.20 9.97
C LEU A 26 4.75 15.59 9.80
N ALA A 27 5.40 16.13 10.82
CA ALA A 27 6.03 17.45 10.78
C ALA A 27 7.11 17.57 9.69
N VAL A 28 7.83 16.48 9.39
CA VAL A 28 8.91 16.49 8.39
C VAL A 28 8.43 16.20 6.97
N LEU A 29 7.21 15.66 6.81
CA LEU A 29 6.72 15.19 5.52
C LEU A 29 6.55 16.32 4.49
N PRO A 30 5.99 17.51 4.83
CA PRO A 30 5.83 18.60 3.86
C PRO A 30 7.16 19.06 3.27
N ASP A 31 8.18 19.29 4.10
CA ASP A 31 9.48 19.80 3.66
C ASP A 31 10.22 18.77 2.80
N ILE A 32 10.16 17.48 3.19
CA ILE A 32 10.72 16.39 2.39
C ILE A 32 10.00 16.29 1.04
N TYR A 33 8.67 16.39 1.04
CA TYR A 33 7.89 16.31 -0.18
C TYR A 33 8.19 17.47 -1.12
N GLN A 34 8.23 18.69 -0.59
CA GLN A 34 8.61 19.90 -1.33
C GLN A 34 9.98 19.71 -1.99
N ALA A 35 11.00 19.35 -1.21
CA ALA A 35 12.36 19.18 -1.72
C ALA A 35 12.49 18.03 -2.74
N VAL A 36 11.83 16.89 -2.52
CA VAL A 36 11.99 15.69 -3.36
C VAL A 36 11.14 15.74 -4.62
N TYR A 37 9.95 16.31 -4.55
CA TYR A 37 8.97 16.27 -5.63
C TYR A 37 8.71 17.61 -6.30
N LEU A 38 8.59 18.70 -5.54
CA LEU A 38 8.12 19.98 -6.07
C LEU A 38 9.26 20.90 -6.52
N ASP A 39 10.38 20.92 -5.79
CA ASP A 39 11.52 21.79 -6.09
C ASP A 39 12.49 21.20 -7.12
N THR A 40 12.49 19.87 -7.29
CA THR A 40 13.50 19.16 -8.11
C THR A 40 12.95 18.57 -9.39
N GLN A 41 11.68 18.82 -9.71
CA GLN A 41 11.04 18.29 -10.90
C GLN A 41 10.23 19.38 -11.60
N ASP A 42 10.68 19.74 -12.79
CA ASP A 42 9.89 20.56 -13.70
C ASP A 42 8.91 19.67 -14.49
N ASN A 43 7.88 20.30 -15.08
CA ASN A 43 7.03 19.66 -16.09
C ASN A 43 6.26 18.41 -15.62
N ARG A 44 6.00 18.28 -14.30
CA ARG A 44 5.23 17.17 -13.74
C ARG A 44 3.85 17.06 -14.41
N PRO A 45 3.35 15.84 -14.70
CA PRO A 45 2.00 15.64 -15.21
C PRO A 45 0.93 16.25 -14.31
N GLU A 46 -0.11 16.81 -14.92
CA GLU A 46 -1.22 17.43 -14.19
C GLU A 46 -1.96 16.41 -13.32
N GLY A 47 -2.08 15.17 -13.80
CA GLY A 47 -2.63 14.03 -13.05
C GLY A 47 -1.88 13.74 -11.74
N MET A 48 -0.67 14.28 -11.55
CA MET A 48 0.07 14.14 -10.28
C MET A 48 -0.59 14.88 -9.11
N LYS A 49 -1.44 15.89 -9.36
CA LYS A 49 -2.11 16.65 -8.29
C LYS A 49 -2.95 15.78 -7.37
N PHE A 50 -3.54 14.70 -7.90
CA PHE A 50 -4.26 13.73 -7.08
C PHE A 50 -3.33 13.05 -6.07
N PHE A 51 -2.17 12.59 -6.52
CA PHE A 51 -1.22 11.89 -5.66
C PHE A 51 -0.55 12.85 -4.66
N ASP A 52 -0.31 14.10 -5.06
CA ASP A 52 0.12 15.19 -4.16
C ASP A 52 -0.89 15.41 -3.04
N PHE A 53 -2.18 15.44 -3.38
CA PHE A 53 -3.27 15.56 -2.40
C PHE A 53 -3.30 14.37 -1.44
N VAL A 54 -3.18 13.14 -1.97
CA VAL A 54 -3.15 11.93 -1.15
C VAL A 54 -2.00 11.97 -0.14
N VAL A 55 -0.79 12.38 -0.54
CA VAL A 55 0.34 12.51 0.39
C VAL A 55 0.11 13.61 1.42
N GLY A 56 -0.45 14.75 0.98
CA GLY A 56 -0.78 15.87 1.86
C GLY A 56 -1.87 15.57 2.89
N ASP A 57 -2.59 14.46 2.77
CA ASP A 57 -3.61 13.98 3.70
C ASP A 57 -3.48 12.48 3.98
N ILE A 58 -2.26 11.96 3.98
CA ILE A 58 -1.95 10.51 3.97
C ILE A 58 -2.61 9.72 5.10
N HIS A 59 -2.82 10.35 6.26
CA HIS A 59 -3.44 9.76 7.45
C HIS A 59 -4.83 10.34 7.77
N GLY A 60 -5.46 11.04 6.82
CA GLY A 60 -6.74 11.71 6.97
C GLY A 60 -7.90 10.94 6.32
N ILE A 61 -8.36 11.43 5.15
CA ILE A 61 -9.55 10.95 4.43
C ILE A 61 -9.56 9.44 4.31
N ARG A 62 -8.45 8.84 3.86
CA ARG A 62 -8.42 7.39 3.64
C ARG A 62 -8.62 6.62 4.94
N ILE A 63 -8.09 7.09 6.07
CA ILE A 63 -8.32 6.47 7.37
C ILE A 63 -9.79 6.59 7.80
N SER A 64 -10.41 7.75 7.53
CA SER A 64 -11.84 7.94 7.77
C SER A 64 -12.70 6.99 6.94
N GLU A 65 -12.35 6.78 5.66
CA GLU A 65 -13.03 5.80 4.79
C GLU A 65 -12.89 4.37 5.33
N LEU A 66 -11.69 3.99 5.81
CA LEU A 66 -11.51 2.68 6.44
C LEU A 66 -12.35 2.55 7.70
N LYS A 67 -12.52 3.62 8.48
CA LYS A 67 -13.34 3.60 9.70
C LYS A 67 -14.79 3.38 9.36
N GLU A 68 -15.27 4.09 8.35
CA GLU A 68 -16.63 3.92 7.87
C GLU A 68 -16.87 2.52 7.27
N ALA A 69 -15.90 1.99 6.52
CA ALA A 69 -15.95 0.61 6.03
C ALA A 69 -16.07 -0.41 7.18
N LYS A 70 -15.35 -0.21 8.29
CA LYS A 70 -15.47 -1.06 9.48
C LYS A 70 -16.84 -0.96 10.14
N ASN A 71 -17.41 0.26 10.24
CA ASN A 71 -18.78 0.46 10.75
C ASN A 71 -19.82 -0.28 9.89
N GLN A 72 -19.56 -0.45 8.60
CA GLN A 72 -20.39 -1.22 7.65
C GLN A 72 -20.09 -2.73 7.68
N GLY A 73 -19.28 -3.21 8.62
CA GLY A 73 -18.94 -4.62 8.77
C GLY A 73 -18.02 -5.16 7.66
N LYS A 74 -17.17 -4.31 7.07
CA LYS A 74 -16.06 -4.76 6.22
C LYS A 74 -14.83 -5.04 7.08
N ILE A 75 -14.04 -6.03 6.68
CA ILE A 75 -12.75 -6.33 7.32
C ILE A 75 -11.62 -5.57 6.62
N ILE A 76 -10.65 -5.09 7.38
CA ILE A 76 -9.45 -4.43 6.87
C ILE A 76 -8.26 -5.36 7.07
N VAL A 77 -7.62 -5.76 5.99
CA VAL A 77 -6.54 -6.75 5.98
C VAL A 77 -5.22 -6.06 5.64
N GLY A 78 -4.27 -6.08 6.60
CA GLY A 78 -2.92 -5.58 6.38
C GLY A 78 -2.05 -6.62 5.70
N THR A 79 -1.30 -6.22 4.67
CA THR A 79 -0.42 -7.12 3.91
C THR A 79 0.95 -6.50 3.72
N TYR A 80 1.95 -7.36 3.48
CA TYR A 80 3.35 -6.94 3.29
C TYR A 80 3.95 -7.48 1.99
N CYS A 81 3.15 -8.15 1.15
CA CYS A 81 3.65 -8.84 -0.03
C CYS A 81 2.59 -8.94 -1.14
N LEU A 82 3.06 -8.85 -2.39
CA LEU A 82 2.25 -8.98 -3.59
C LEU A 82 1.75 -10.42 -3.85
N TYR A 83 2.30 -11.41 -3.16
CA TYR A 83 1.82 -12.79 -3.26
C TYR A 83 0.49 -12.99 -2.54
N ILE A 84 0.14 -12.12 -1.59
CA ILE A 84 -1.16 -12.19 -0.90
C ILE A 84 -2.24 -11.71 -1.88
N PRO A 85 -3.22 -12.56 -2.22
CA PRO A 85 -4.19 -12.24 -3.27
C PRO A 85 -5.24 -11.24 -2.78
N GLU A 86 -5.05 -9.97 -3.15
CA GLU A 86 -6.01 -8.89 -2.95
C GLU A 86 -7.41 -9.24 -3.47
N GLU A 87 -7.47 -10.05 -4.54
CA GLU A 87 -8.70 -10.57 -5.14
C GLU A 87 -9.55 -11.39 -4.17
N ILE A 88 -8.92 -12.17 -3.26
CA ILE A 88 -9.66 -12.97 -2.28
C ILE A 88 -10.22 -12.06 -1.18
N ILE A 89 -9.40 -11.13 -0.68
CA ILE A 89 -9.79 -10.18 0.36
C ILE A 89 -10.97 -9.34 -0.12
N ASN A 90 -10.90 -8.80 -1.34
CA ASN A 90 -11.94 -7.95 -1.89
C ASN A 90 -13.22 -8.74 -2.25
N ALA A 91 -13.12 -10.01 -2.67
CA ALA A 91 -14.29 -10.86 -2.90
C ALA A 91 -15.08 -11.18 -1.63
N LEU A 92 -14.48 -11.02 -0.45
CA LEU A 92 -15.11 -11.10 0.87
C LEU A 92 -15.54 -9.72 1.40
N ASP A 93 -15.70 -8.73 0.51
CA ASP A 93 -15.99 -7.34 0.86
C ASP A 93 -14.96 -6.71 1.83
N GLY A 94 -13.75 -7.27 1.90
CA GLY A 94 -12.64 -6.75 2.67
C GLY A 94 -11.86 -5.67 1.91
N ILE A 95 -11.04 -4.91 2.65
CA ILE A 95 -10.11 -3.91 2.12
C ILE A 95 -8.68 -4.38 2.39
N CYS A 96 -7.87 -4.48 1.34
CA CYS A 96 -6.45 -4.81 1.44
C CYS A 96 -5.61 -3.53 1.56
N ILE A 97 -4.73 -3.45 2.56
CA ILE A 97 -3.81 -2.33 2.77
C ILE A 97 -2.38 -2.86 2.84
N GLY A 98 -1.50 -2.35 1.99
CA GLY A 98 -0.06 -2.63 2.03
C GLY A 98 0.64 -1.78 3.10
N LEU A 99 1.37 -2.44 3.99
CA LEU A 99 1.98 -1.82 5.18
C LEU A 99 3.51 -1.94 5.24
N CYS A 100 4.16 -2.21 4.10
CA CYS A 100 5.61 -2.19 4.02
C CYS A 100 6.17 -0.83 4.47
N GLY A 101 7.04 -0.85 5.48
CA GLY A 101 7.60 0.37 6.07
C GLY A 101 8.63 1.04 5.16
N GLY A 102 8.67 2.37 5.19
CA GLY A 102 9.51 3.20 4.32
C GLY A 102 10.37 4.23 5.05
N THR A 103 10.43 4.20 6.38
CA THR A 103 11.19 5.18 7.18
C THR A 103 11.80 4.57 8.44
N ASN A 104 12.96 5.06 8.85
CA ASN A 104 13.62 4.65 10.09
C ASN A 104 13.00 5.30 11.34
N PHE A 105 12.06 6.24 11.19
CA PHE A 105 11.45 6.97 12.29
C PHE A 105 10.90 6.06 13.40
N SER A 106 10.28 4.94 13.03
CA SER A 106 9.63 4.04 13.97
C SER A 106 10.55 3.00 14.61
N ASN A 107 11.84 2.95 14.25
CA ASN A 107 12.76 1.90 14.71
C ASN A 107 12.90 1.87 16.25
N TYR A 108 12.81 3.02 16.93
CA TYR A 108 12.93 3.10 18.40
C TYR A 108 11.95 2.17 19.13
N ALA A 109 10.81 1.82 18.52
CA ALA A 109 9.78 1.01 19.17
C ALA A 109 10.10 -0.49 19.16
N ILE A 110 11.12 -0.93 18.42
CA ILE A 110 11.39 -2.37 18.19
C ILE A 110 12.87 -2.77 18.29
N GLU A 111 13.78 -1.82 18.50
CA GLU A 111 15.23 -2.09 18.50
C GLU A 111 15.67 -3.08 19.58
N ASP A 112 14.93 -3.19 20.69
CA ASP A 112 15.18 -4.19 21.74
C ASP A 112 14.65 -5.58 21.40
N LEU A 113 13.84 -5.70 20.34
CA LEU A 113 13.14 -6.95 19.97
C LEU A 113 13.75 -7.65 18.75
N ILE A 114 14.53 -6.93 17.93
CA ILE A 114 15.12 -7.47 16.71
C ILE A 114 16.57 -7.01 16.51
N PRO A 115 17.40 -7.81 15.83
CA PRO A 115 18.77 -7.42 15.53
C PRO A 115 18.88 -6.15 14.66
N ILE A 116 19.93 -5.36 14.89
CA ILE A 116 20.21 -4.14 14.12
C ILE A 116 20.39 -4.39 12.61
N ASN A 117 20.91 -5.57 12.25
CA ASN A 117 21.21 -6.03 10.89
C ASN A 117 20.01 -6.64 10.15
N VAL A 118 18.78 -6.42 10.64
CA VAL A 118 17.54 -6.75 9.92
C VAL A 118 17.20 -5.67 8.89
N CYS A 119 16.56 -6.09 7.79
CA CYS A 119 16.08 -5.22 6.71
C CYS A 119 15.29 -4.00 7.26
N PRO A 120 15.64 -2.75 6.86
CA PRO A 120 14.95 -1.55 7.35
C PRO A 120 13.44 -1.52 7.10
N LEU A 121 12.95 -2.12 6.02
CA LEU A 121 11.51 -2.24 5.75
C LEU A 121 10.79 -3.01 6.87
N ILE A 122 11.40 -4.09 7.34
CA ILE A 122 10.86 -4.93 8.42
C ILE A 122 10.89 -4.17 9.74
N LYS A 123 12.04 -3.52 10.05
CA LYS A 123 12.21 -2.70 11.26
C LYS A 123 11.15 -1.59 11.32
N SER A 124 10.99 -0.87 10.20
CA SER A 124 10.01 0.20 10.05
C SER A 124 8.57 -0.29 10.27
N ALA A 125 8.18 -1.38 9.60
CA ALA A 125 6.83 -1.94 9.70
C ALA A 125 6.49 -2.43 11.12
N LEU A 126 7.40 -3.18 11.76
CA LEU A 126 7.25 -3.60 13.16
C LEU A 126 7.17 -2.38 14.07
N GLY A 127 8.08 -1.42 13.89
CA GLY A 127 8.13 -0.18 14.66
C GLY A 127 6.81 0.59 14.63
N PHE A 128 6.20 0.70 13.45
CA PHE A 128 4.90 1.35 13.30
C PHE A 128 3.76 0.64 14.03
N GLY A 129 3.80 -0.70 14.07
CA GLY A 129 2.82 -1.51 14.79
C GLY A 129 2.99 -1.38 16.31
N PHE A 130 4.19 -1.63 16.83
CA PHE A 130 4.48 -1.59 18.27
C PHE A 130 4.46 -0.17 18.84
N GLY A 131 4.87 0.82 18.08
CA GLY A 131 4.87 2.23 18.49
C GLY A 131 3.51 2.92 18.44
N ASN A 132 2.45 2.25 17.95
CA ASN A 132 1.11 2.82 17.82
C ASN A 132 1.06 4.14 17.03
N ILE A 133 1.92 4.29 16.02
CA ILE A 133 2.08 5.55 15.28
C ILE A 133 1.27 5.54 13.99
N CYS A 134 1.08 4.38 13.35
CA CYS A 134 0.46 4.29 12.03
C CYS A 134 -1.06 4.06 12.11
N PRO A 135 -1.91 5.01 11.66
CA PRO A 135 -3.36 4.82 11.64
C PRO A 135 -3.78 3.65 10.74
N TYR A 136 -3.16 3.46 9.57
CA TYR A 136 -3.45 2.30 8.72
C TYR A 136 -3.24 0.98 9.44
N TYR A 137 -2.14 0.86 10.20
CA TYR A 137 -1.89 -0.33 11.02
C TYR A 137 -2.99 -0.51 12.06
N LYS A 138 -3.43 0.55 12.76
CA LYS A 138 -4.52 0.45 13.75
C LYS A 138 -5.84 -0.02 13.13
N MET A 139 -6.14 0.41 11.90
CA MET A 139 -7.38 0.04 11.21
C MET A 139 -7.49 -1.45 10.87
N THR A 140 -6.38 -2.19 10.72
CA THR A 140 -6.45 -3.60 10.31
C THR A 140 -7.09 -4.50 11.36
N ASP A 141 -7.88 -5.48 10.96
CA ASP A 141 -8.44 -6.52 11.82
C ASP A 141 -7.48 -7.71 11.94
N ILE A 142 -6.79 -8.02 10.83
CA ILE A 142 -5.79 -9.06 10.75
C ILE A 142 -4.65 -8.63 9.83
N LEU A 143 -3.47 -9.17 10.09
CA LEU A 143 -2.32 -9.07 9.20
C LEU A 143 -2.10 -10.41 8.50
N ILE A 144 -1.83 -10.38 7.20
CA ILE A 144 -1.38 -11.55 6.45
C ILE A 144 0.12 -11.39 6.21
N GLY A 145 0.90 -12.23 6.89
CA GLY A 145 2.33 -12.41 6.63
C GLY A 145 2.57 -13.52 5.61
N GLU A 146 3.80 -13.61 5.12
CA GLU A 146 4.20 -14.63 4.16
C GLU A 146 5.62 -15.18 4.44
N THR A 147 5.90 -16.40 3.98
CA THR A 147 7.22 -17.06 4.17
C THR A 147 8.23 -16.77 3.04
N THR A 148 8.41 -15.50 2.68
CA THR A 148 9.31 -15.10 1.58
C THR A 148 10.78 -15.04 1.99
N CYS A 149 11.17 -14.03 2.77
CA CYS A 149 12.53 -13.89 3.30
C CYS A 149 12.59 -14.28 4.78
N ASP A 150 13.77 -14.67 5.26
CA ASP A 150 13.93 -15.12 6.65
C ASP A 150 13.57 -14.03 7.66
N GLY A 151 13.94 -12.78 7.39
CA GLY A 151 13.61 -11.65 8.26
C GLY A 151 12.11 -11.50 8.46
N LYS A 152 11.32 -11.56 7.38
CA LYS A 152 9.85 -11.43 7.46
C LYS A 152 9.22 -12.63 8.15
N LYS A 153 9.62 -13.85 7.75
CA LYS A 153 9.14 -15.10 8.34
C LYS A 153 9.26 -15.09 9.86
N LYS A 154 10.40 -14.64 10.39
CA LYS A 154 10.62 -14.52 11.85
C LYS A 154 9.96 -13.28 12.46
N ALA A 155 9.84 -12.18 11.72
CA ALA A 155 9.14 -10.99 12.19
C ALA A 155 7.65 -11.24 12.50
N TRP A 156 7.00 -12.14 11.78
CA TRP A 156 5.59 -12.49 12.02
C TRP A 156 5.34 -13.09 13.41
N GLU A 157 6.30 -13.86 13.94
CA GLU A 157 6.25 -14.44 15.29
C GLU A 157 6.35 -13.37 16.39
N ILE A 158 6.99 -12.24 16.08
CA ILE A 158 7.07 -11.09 16.98
C ILE A 158 5.80 -10.26 16.85
N LEU A 159 5.40 -9.93 15.62
CA LEU A 159 4.25 -9.10 15.32
C LEU A 159 2.92 -9.71 15.79
N SER A 160 2.82 -11.05 15.83
CA SER A 160 1.65 -11.78 16.34
C SER A 160 1.36 -11.52 17.82
N LYS A 161 2.35 -11.03 18.59
CA LYS A 161 2.15 -10.59 19.98
C LYS A 161 1.40 -9.26 20.08
N ASN A 162 1.38 -8.47 19.00
CA ASN A 162 0.74 -7.15 18.97
C ASN A 162 -0.63 -7.18 18.28
N LYS A 163 -0.78 -7.97 17.20
CA LYS A 163 -2.02 -8.06 16.42
C LYS A 163 -2.15 -9.46 15.80
N PRO A 164 -3.38 -9.99 15.55
CA PRO A 164 -3.53 -11.26 14.86
C PRO A 164 -2.79 -11.30 13.52
N VAL A 165 -2.01 -12.36 13.32
CA VAL A 165 -1.25 -12.62 12.08
C VAL A 165 -1.63 -14.00 11.57
N TYR A 166 -2.03 -14.10 10.31
CA TYR A 166 -2.07 -15.35 9.56
C TYR A 166 -0.85 -15.40 8.64
N VAL A 167 -0.12 -16.50 8.61
CA VAL A 167 1.07 -16.65 7.76
C VAL A 167 0.73 -17.55 6.58
N LEU A 168 0.76 -16.98 5.37
CA LEU A 168 0.63 -17.72 4.12
C LEU A 168 1.98 -18.35 3.75
N GLU A 169 2.06 -19.66 3.65
CA GLU A 169 3.27 -20.35 3.23
C GLU A 169 3.47 -20.25 1.70
N THR A 170 4.47 -19.46 1.29
CA THR A 170 4.82 -19.31 -0.13
C THR A 170 5.87 -20.35 -0.53
N PRO A 171 5.66 -21.14 -1.59
CA PRO A 171 6.65 -22.11 -2.02
C PRO A 171 7.90 -21.43 -2.61
N GLN A 172 9.05 -22.07 -2.45
CA GLN A 172 10.34 -21.54 -2.93
C GLN A 172 10.67 -21.92 -4.38
N CYS A 173 9.78 -22.63 -5.08
CA CYS A 173 9.94 -22.96 -6.50
C CYS A 173 8.61 -22.95 -7.24
N LYS A 174 8.65 -22.75 -8.56
CA LYS A 174 7.45 -22.66 -9.42
C LYS A 174 7.30 -23.85 -10.39
N SER A 175 8.37 -24.59 -10.62
CA SER A 175 8.43 -25.64 -11.65
C SER A 175 7.93 -27.01 -11.17
N ARG A 176 7.86 -27.23 -9.86
CA ARG A 176 7.44 -28.51 -9.27
C ARG A 176 5.94 -28.51 -9.04
N LYS A 177 5.26 -29.60 -9.44
CA LYS A 177 3.82 -29.76 -9.22
C LYS A 177 3.44 -29.62 -7.74
N GLN A 178 4.25 -30.19 -6.84
CA GLN A 178 4.02 -30.15 -5.39
C GLN A 178 3.99 -28.71 -4.86
N ALA A 179 4.84 -27.83 -5.37
CA ALA A 179 4.86 -26.43 -4.97
C ALA A 179 3.58 -25.70 -5.40
N ARG A 180 3.09 -25.98 -6.61
CA ARG A 180 1.82 -25.43 -7.10
C ARG A 180 0.63 -25.96 -6.30
N ASP A 181 0.59 -27.27 -6.06
CA ASP A 181 -0.49 -27.90 -5.30
C ASP A 181 -0.55 -27.36 -3.87
N HIS A 182 0.61 -27.24 -3.20
CA HIS A 182 0.73 -26.67 -1.86
C HIS A 182 0.23 -25.22 -1.82
N TYR A 183 0.66 -24.38 -2.77
CA TYR A 183 0.19 -22.98 -2.80
C TYR A 183 -1.32 -22.86 -3.04
N ILE A 184 -1.90 -23.73 -3.88
CA ILE A 184 -3.36 -23.76 -4.05
C ILE A 184 -4.06 -24.13 -2.75
N GLN A 185 -3.49 -25.05 -1.95
CA GLN A 185 -4.03 -25.41 -0.65
C GLN A 185 -3.93 -24.24 0.34
N GLU A 186 -2.78 -23.59 0.43
CA GLU A 186 -2.57 -22.37 1.24
C GLU A 186 -3.57 -21.26 0.91
N LEU A 187 -3.90 -21.07 -0.37
CA LEU A 187 -4.93 -20.12 -0.78
C LEU A 187 -6.33 -20.53 -0.33
N LYS A 188 -6.68 -21.82 -0.33
CA LYS A 188 -7.96 -22.31 0.19
C LYS A 188 -8.07 -22.12 1.70
N ASP A 189 -6.98 -22.39 2.42
CA ASP A 189 -6.95 -22.24 3.87
C ASP A 189 -7.01 -20.76 4.27
N LEU A 190 -6.39 -19.88 3.48
CA LEU A 190 -6.55 -18.42 3.62
C LEU A 190 -8.00 -17.98 3.39
N ILE A 191 -8.70 -18.54 2.38
CA ILE A 191 -10.12 -18.25 2.15
C ILE A 191 -10.93 -18.61 3.39
N ILE A 192 -10.79 -19.83 3.90
CA ILE A 192 -11.50 -20.30 5.11
C ILE A 192 -11.24 -19.32 6.26
N LYS A 193 -9.97 -18.91 6.46
CA LYS A 193 -9.64 -17.99 7.54
C LYS A 193 -10.30 -16.61 7.39
N LEU A 194 -10.31 -16.07 6.17
CA LEU A 194 -10.93 -14.77 5.90
C LEU A 194 -12.46 -14.84 5.95
N GLU A 195 -13.07 -15.97 5.59
CA GLU A 195 -14.51 -16.21 5.75
C GLU A 195 -14.90 -16.22 7.23
N GLU A 196 -14.13 -16.89 8.10
CA GLU A 196 -14.33 -16.86 9.55
C GLU A 196 -14.34 -15.43 10.12
N ILE A 197 -13.35 -14.63 9.73
CA ILE A 197 -13.15 -13.28 10.28
C ILE A 197 -14.20 -12.32 9.71
N SER A 198 -14.50 -12.40 8.42
CA SER A 198 -15.47 -11.52 7.77
C SER A 198 -16.92 -11.90 8.04
N SER A 199 -17.18 -13.13 8.49
CA SER A 199 -18.53 -13.72 8.52
C SER A 199 -19.23 -13.65 7.15
N ARG A 200 -18.45 -13.63 6.07
CA ARG A 200 -18.92 -13.61 4.68
C ARG A 200 -18.37 -14.82 3.97
N SER A 201 -19.10 -15.32 2.97
CA SER A 201 -18.63 -16.38 2.10
C SER A 201 -18.25 -15.87 0.71
N ILE A 202 -17.20 -16.46 0.17
CA ILE A 202 -16.79 -16.28 -1.21
C ILE A 202 -17.62 -17.19 -2.11
N ASN A 203 -17.93 -16.70 -3.31
CA ASN A 203 -18.46 -17.54 -4.37
C ASN A 203 -17.80 -17.17 -5.70
N LEU A 204 -18.02 -18.00 -6.72
CA LEU A 204 -17.39 -17.83 -8.02
C LEU A 204 -17.64 -16.44 -8.64
N ASP A 205 -18.86 -15.92 -8.53
CA ASP A 205 -19.23 -14.64 -9.13
C ASP A 205 -18.64 -13.45 -8.38
N LYS A 206 -18.54 -13.51 -7.05
CA LYS A 206 -17.83 -12.50 -6.25
C LYS A 206 -16.34 -12.51 -6.58
N LEU A 207 -15.73 -13.69 -6.64
CA LEU A 207 -14.31 -13.83 -6.95
C LEU A 207 -14.00 -13.32 -8.38
N LYS A 208 -14.79 -13.70 -9.39
CA LYS A 208 -14.62 -13.19 -10.76
C LYS A 208 -14.71 -11.67 -10.83
N ARG A 209 -15.72 -11.07 -10.19
CA ARG A 209 -15.87 -9.61 -10.14
C ARG A 209 -14.68 -8.93 -9.47
N SER A 210 -14.18 -9.50 -8.38
CA SER A 210 -13.01 -8.98 -7.68
C SER A 210 -11.73 -9.10 -8.52
N MET A 211 -11.51 -10.25 -9.16
CA MET A 211 -10.40 -10.44 -10.09
C MET A 211 -10.43 -9.43 -11.23
N ASP A 212 -11.61 -9.15 -11.80
CA ASP A 212 -11.77 -8.14 -12.84
C ASP A 212 -11.46 -6.73 -12.34
N LEU A 213 -11.88 -6.38 -11.11
CA LEU A 213 -11.57 -5.11 -10.46
C LEU A 213 -10.06 -4.93 -10.27
N ILE A 214 -9.40 -5.89 -9.62
CA ILE A 214 -7.96 -5.81 -9.35
C ILE A 214 -7.14 -5.90 -10.65
N ARG A 215 -7.60 -6.66 -11.65
CA ARG A 215 -7.01 -6.63 -12.99
C ARG A 215 -7.09 -5.24 -13.61
N LYS A 216 -8.24 -4.57 -13.59
CA LYS A 216 -8.39 -3.20 -14.12
C LYS A 216 -7.42 -2.24 -13.40
N LYS A 217 -7.34 -2.32 -12.07
CA LYS A 217 -6.39 -1.54 -11.25
C LYS A 217 -4.94 -1.73 -11.71
N ARG A 218 -4.50 -2.99 -11.83
CA ARG A 218 -3.14 -3.33 -12.30
C ARG A 218 -2.90 -2.92 -13.76
N THR A 219 -3.93 -2.97 -14.62
CA THR A 219 -3.83 -2.53 -16.01
C THR A 219 -3.54 -1.03 -16.10
N GLN A 220 -4.19 -0.19 -15.30
CA GLN A 220 -3.91 1.27 -15.33
C GLN A 220 -2.49 1.59 -14.88
N LEU A 221 -2.01 0.95 -13.81
CA LEU A 221 -0.61 1.11 -13.38
C LEU A 221 0.36 0.63 -14.47
N LYS A 222 0.04 -0.48 -15.14
CA LYS A 222 0.83 -0.97 -16.29
C LYS A 222 0.90 0.08 -17.40
N ARG A 223 -0.21 0.74 -17.76
CA ARG A 223 -0.22 1.79 -18.79
C ARG A 223 0.74 2.93 -18.45
N VAL A 224 0.71 3.44 -17.21
CA VAL A 224 1.68 4.45 -16.73
C VAL A 224 3.14 3.97 -16.87
N TYR A 225 3.43 2.69 -16.64
CA TYR A 225 4.79 2.17 -16.81
C TYR A 225 5.19 1.97 -18.26
N GLU A 226 4.25 1.61 -19.14
CA GLU A 226 4.49 1.44 -20.57
C GLU A 226 4.87 2.75 -21.25
N THR A 227 4.27 3.88 -20.85
CA THR A 227 4.60 5.20 -21.41
C THR A 227 6.05 5.61 -21.16
N ARG A 228 6.68 5.08 -20.11
CA ARG A 228 8.08 5.35 -19.74
C ARG A 228 9.10 4.68 -20.65
N LYS A 229 8.70 3.92 -21.67
CA LYS A 229 9.65 3.31 -22.61
C LYS A 229 10.19 4.30 -23.64
N LEU A 230 9.49 5.40 -23.88
CA LEU A 230 9.89 6.41 -24.86
C LEU A 230 11.00 7.33 -24.35
N ASP A 231 11.67 7.99 -25.29
CA ASP A 231 12.69 9.00 -25.06
C ASP A 231 12.32 10.30 -25.80
N PRO A 232 12.04 11.40 -25.08
CA PRO A 232 12.08 11.53 -23.61
C PRO A 232 10.87 10.87 -22.90
N PRO A 233 10.98 10.47 -21.62
CA PRO A 233 9.85 9.93 -20.86
C PRO A 233 8.85 11.02 -20.46
N PRO A 234 7.53 10.75 -20.47
CA PRO A 234 6.51 11.74 -20.14
C PRO A 234 6.29 11.93 -18.63
N ILE A 235 6.95 11.11 -17.79
CA ILE A 235 6.89 11.14 -16.33
C ILE A 235 8.23 10.74 -15.73
N SER A 236 8.56 11.29 -14.57
CA SER A 236 9.79 10.97 -13.85
C SER A 236 9.70 9.60 -13.17
N GLY A 237 10.85 9.04 -12.80
CA GLY A 237 10.90 7.82 -11.97
C GLY A 237 10.33 8.03 -10.56
N LYS A 238 10.48 9.24 -9.99
CA LYS A 238 9.99 9.57 -8.64
C LYS A 238 8.46 9.61 -8.59
N ASP A 239 7.83 10.27 -9.56
CA ASP A 239 6.38 10.38 -9.66
C ASP A 239 5.76 9.01 -9.98
N ALA A 240 6.34 8.24 -10.91
CA ALA A 240 5.86 6.89 -11.20
C ALA A 240 5.99 5.93 -9.99
N LEU A 241 7.02 6.11 -9.15
CA LEU A 241 7.16 5.38 -7.89
C LEU A 241 6.07 5.79 -6.89
N LEU A 242 5.79 7.09 -6.75
CA LEU A 242 4.73 7.58 -5.86
C LEU A 242 3.36 7.00 -6.23
N VAL A 243 3.01 7.01 -7.52
CA VAL A 243 1.78 6.39 -8.04
C VAL A 243 1.69 4.92 -7.61
N SER A 244 2.80 4.18 -7.70
CA SER A 244 2.86 2.77 -7.27
C SER A 244 2.73 2.60 -5.75
N GLN A 245 3.28 3.52 -4.96
CA GLN A 245 3.17 3.49 -3.49
C GLN A 245 1.73 3.75 -3.03
N VAL A 246 1.06 4.73 -3.65
CA VAL A 246 -0.36 5.04 -3.38
C VAL A 246 -1.27 3.85 -3.70
N ALA A 247 -0.91 3.06 -4.72
CA ALA A 247 -1.68 1.87 -5.14
C ALA A 247 -1.85 0.80 -4.04
N PHE A 248 -1.04 0.84 -2.98
CA PHE A 248 -1.10 -0.13 -1.88
C PHE A 248 -2.19 0.16 -0.83
N TYR A 249 -2.69 1.39 -0.73
CA TYR A 249 -3.63 1.75 0.34
C TYR A 249 -4.87 2.51 -0.14
N ASP A 250 -4.85 3.09 -1.34
CA ASP A 250 -6.00 3.84 -1.86
C ASP A 250 -7.17 2.92 -2.30
N ASP A 251 -8.36 3.47 -2.50
CA ASP A 251 -9.52 2.69 -2.96
C ASP A 251 -9.33 2.13 -4.39
N PRO A 252 -9.58 0.84 -4.66
CA PRO A 252 -9.37 0.27 -5.99
C PRO A 252 -10.12 0.95 -7.14
N ASN A 253 -11.36 1.44 -6.94
CA ASN A 253 -12.10 2.12 -7.99
C ASN A 253 -11.52 3.51 -8.25
N ARG A 254 -11.22 4.26 -7.18
CA ARG A 254 -10.55 5.56 -7.29
C ARG A 254 -9.18 5.42 -7.94
N GLN A 255 -8.42 4.37 -7.64
CA GLN A 255 -7.16 4.08 -8.32
C GLN A 255 -7.36 3.81 -9.82
N ILE A 256 -8.36 3.02 -10.21
CA ILE A 256 -8.65 2.77 -11.63
C ILE A 256 -8.93 4.08 -12.36
N GLU A 257 -9.70 4.96 -11.76
CA GLU A 257 -10.03 6.26 -12.36
C GLU A 257 -8.79 7.17 -12.41
N MET A 258 -8.16 7.45 -11.28
CA MET A 258 -7.11 8.48 -11.19
C MET A 258 -5.81 8.04 -11.85
N VAL A 259 -5.42 6.77 -11.73
CA VAL A 259 -4.26 6.23 -12.47
C VAL A 259 -4.58 6.12 -13.96
N GLY A 260 -5.84 5.85 -14.32
CA GLY A 260 -6.32 5.86 -15.71
C GLY A 260 -6.20 7.25 -16.34
N ASN A 261 -6.70 8.29 -15.67
CA ASN A 261 -6.60 9.68 -16.13
C ASN A 261 -5.13 10.10 -16.31
N LEU A 262 -4.25 9.73 -15.37
CA LEU A 262 -2.82 9.96 -15.52
C LEU A 262 -2.25 9.20 -16.72
N ALA A 263 -2.62 7.92 -16.91
CA ALA A 263 -2.16 7.15 -18.06
C ALA A 263 -2.58 7.79 -19.39
N ASP A 264 -3.82 8.25 -19.51
CA ASP A 264 -4.33 8.94 -20.70
C ASP A 264 -3.51 10.22 -20.98
N GLU A 265 -3.26 11.05 -19.97
CA GLU A 265 -2.41 12.25 -20.11
C GLU A 265 -0.99 11.89 -20.60
N LEU A 266 -0.39 10.84 -20.06
CA LEU A 266 0.96 10.42 -20.42
C LEU A 266 1.04 9.84 -21.83
N GLU A 267 0.00 9.11 -22.26
CA GLU A 267 -0.12 8.61 -23.63
C GLU A 267 -0.23 9.77 -24.62
N GLU A 268 -1.04 10.79 -24.34
CA GLU A 268 -1.10 12.00 -25.17
C GLU A 268 0.22 12.78 -25.22
N LYS A 269 0.93 12.88 -24.08
CA LYS A 269 2.24 13.54 -24.03
C LYS A 269 3.27 12.81 -24.88
N ASN A 270 3.23 11.48 -24.87
CA ASN A 270 4.07 10.64 -25.72
C ASN A 270 3.82 10.88 -27.20
N GLU A 271 2.57 10.96 -27.64
CA GLU A 271 2.22 11.25 -29.04
C GLU A 271 2.75 12.60 -29.51
N LYS A 272 2.78 13.58 -28.60
CA LYS A 272 3.30 14.94 -28.85
C LYS A 272 4.83 15.03 -28.71
N GLY A 273 5.52 13.93 -28.38
CA GLY A 273 6.96 13.90 -28.15
C GLY A 273 7.41 14.69 -26.91
N PHE A 274 6.51 14.94 -25.96
CA PHE A 274 6.80 15.63 -24.72
C PHE A 274 7.45 14.70 -23.71
N GLY A 275 8.45 15.21 -22.98
CA GLY A 275 8.99 14.52 -21.83
C GLY A 275 9.45 15.46 -20.72
N VAL A 276 9.64 14.89 -19.53
CA VAL A 276 10.03 15.63 -18.31
C VAL A 276 11.54 15.85 -18.18
N VAL A 277 12.32 15.30 -19.11
CA VAL A 277 13.77 15.49 -19.21
C VAL A 277 14.15 15.66 -20.68
N GLU A 278 15.36 16.14 -20.94
CA GLU A 278 15.89 16.24 -22.29
C GLU A 278 16.03 14.84 -22.94
N LYS A 279 15.80 14.79 -24.25
CA LYS A 279 15.99 13.56 -25.04
C LYS A 279 17.45 13.10 -24.96
N GLY A 280 17.66 11.81 -24.76
CA GLY A 280 19.00 11.23 -24.59
C GLY A 280 19.56 11.34 -23.16
N THR A 281 18.79 11.88 -22.21
CA THR A 281 19.11 11.78 -20.77
C THR A 281 19.28 10.31 -20.38
N LYS A 282 20.33 9.99 -19.62
CA LYS A 282 20.64 8.61 -19.19
C LYS A 282 19.46 7.98 -18.44
N ARG A 283 19.08 6.76 -18.85
CA ARG A 283 17.96 5.98 -18.32
C ARG A 283 18.42 4.71 -17.63
#